data_AF-A0A1W9J6Q9-F1
#
_entry.id   AF-A0A1W9J6Q9-F1
#
_cell.length_a   1.000
_cell.length_b   1.000
_cell.length_c   1.000
_cell.angle_alpha   90.00
_cell.angle_beta   90.00
_cell.angle_gamma   90.00
#
_symmetry.space_group_name_H-M   'P 1'
#
loop_
_entity.id
_entity.type
_entity.pdbx_description
1 polymer ?
#
loop_
_entity_poly.entity_id
_entity_poly.type
_entity_poly.pdbx_seq_one_letter_code
_entity_poly.pdbx_strand_id
1 'polypeptide(L)'
;MKIASLVVLSLFLAVVVLAPVSSEADGQQNKMATCNKEANEKGFGEGKGDERKAFMKECLSAKPVKSGKTAQQEKMKACNKEAGEKTLKGDERKKFMSTCLSN
;
A
#
# COMPACT_ATOMS: atom_id res chain seq x y z
N MET A 1 39.77 12.37 40.28
CA MET A 1 40.00 13.81 40.53
C MET A 1 41.42 14.16 40.12
N LYS A 2 41.58 14.83 38.97
CA LYS A 2 42.59 15.87 38.68
C LYS A 2 42.53 16.20 37.19
N ILE A 3 42.20 17.48 36.95
CA ILE A 3 42.49 18.35 35.78
C ILE A 3 41.94 17.90 34.41
N ALA A 4 40.87 18.46 33.83
CA ALA A 4 40.46 19.86 33.60
C ALA A 4 41.38 20.64 32.63
N SER A 5 40.74 21.22 31.59
CA SER A 5 41.23 22.29 30.69
C SER A 5 42.31 21.89 29.65
N LEU A 6 42.34 22.35 28.39
CA LEU A 6 41.71 23.47 27.68
C LEU A 6 41.98 23.28 26.15
N VAL A 7 40.93 23.42 25.33
CA VAL A 7 40.83 24.21 24.07
C VAL A 7 41.94 24.12 23.01
N VAL A 8 41.61 23.53 21.85
CA VAL A 8 42.00 23.97 20.48
C VAL A 8 40.84 23.56 19.54
N LEU A 9 40.00 24.50 19.05
CA LEU A 9 40.07 25.07 17.69
C LEU A 9 40.02 23.95 16.63
N SER A 10 39.09 23.79 15.69
CA SER A 10 38.35 24.75 14.87
C SER A 10 37.58 23.92 13.81
N LEU A 11 36.55 24.54 13.24
CA LEU A 11 35.84 24.14 12.01
C LEU A 11 34.96 22.88 12.08
N PHE A 12 33.65 23.08 12.08
CA PHE A 12 32.80 22.70 10.93
C PHE A 12 31.39 23.27 11.20
N LEU A 13 31.23 24.53 10.81
CA LEU A 13 29.93 25.21 10.76
C LEU A 13 29.32 24.91 9.39
N ALA A 14 28.72 23.74 9.25
CA ALA A 14 27.89 23.40 8.09
C ALA A 14 26.44 23.78 8.42
N VAL A 15 26.08 25.02 8.08
CA VAL A 15 24.69 25.42 7.90
C VAL A 15 24.16 24.63 6.70
N VAL A 16 23.43 23.56 6.98
CA VAL A 16 22.51 22.94 6.01
C VAL A 16 21.15 23.58 6.23
N VAL A 17 20.75 24.35 5.22
CA VAL A 17 19.46 24.99 5.05
C VAL A 17 18.35 23.92 5.12
N LEU A 18 17.53 23.93 6.18
CA LEU A 18 16.22 23.29 6.14
C LEU A 18 15.27 24.18 5.34
N ALA A 19 15.25 24.02 4.02
CA ALA A 19 14.08 24.33 3.22
C ALA A 19 13.06 23.20 3.41
N PRO A 20 11.74 23.50 3.40
CA PRO A 20 10.72 22.50 3.68
C PRO A 20 10.81 21.40 2.63
N VAL A 21 10.91 20.16 3.08
CA VAL A 21 10.66 19.01 2.23
C VAL A 21 9.17 19.07 1.92
N SER A 22 8.83 19.69 0.79
CA SER A 22 7.54 19.50 0.16
C SER A 22 7.42 18.00 -0.08
N SER A 23 6.66 17.33 0.77
CA SER A 23 6.28 15.94 0.56
C SER A 23 5.23 15.91 -0.54
N GLU A 24 5.69 16.06 -1.77
CA GLU A 24 4.98 15.61 -2.96
C GLU A 24 5.46 14.19 -3.29
N ALA A 25 4.78 13.23 -2.66
CA ALA A 25 4.82 11.79 -2.88
C ALA A 25 3.63 11.26 -2.06
N ASP A 26 2.72 10.41 -2.53
CA ASP A 26 2.78 9.45 -3.60
C ASP A 26 1.35 8.94 -3.82
N GLY A 27 0.96 8.74 -5.08
CA GLY A 27 -0.35 8.23 -5.51
C GLY A 27 -0.64 6.78 -5.11
N GLN A 28 -0.01 6.26 -4.07
CA GLN A 28 -0.39 5.04 -3.39
C GLN A 28 -0.08 5.18 -1.91
N GLN A 29 -0.90 5.97 -1.21
CA GLN A 29 -0.94 6.00 0.26
C GLN A 29 -0.76 4.58 0.79
N ASN A 30 0.30 4.37 1.58
CA ASN A 30 0.56 3.09 2.21
C ASN A 30 -0.69 2.70 3.00
N LYS A 31 -1.48 1.79 2.45
CA LYS A 31 -2.80 1.43 2.96
C LYS A 31 -2.76 1.06 4.44
N MET A 32 -1.65 0.47 4.87
CA MET A 32 -1.41 0.16 6.28
C MET A 32 -1.26 1.41 7.14
N ALA A 33 -0.60 2.47 6.67
CA ALA A 33 -0.48 3.73 7.38
C ALA A 33 -1.84 4.44 7.49
N THR A 34 -2.63 4.47 6.41
CA THR A 34 -4.00 5.02 6.42
C THR A 34 -4.91 4.22 7.35
N CYS A 35 -4.92 2.89 7.26
CA CYS A 35 -5.71 2.04 8.16
C CYS A 35 -5.28 2.18 9.63
N ASN A 36 -3.98 2.35 9.91
CA ASN A 36 -3.52 2.59 11.28
C ASN A 36 -3.97 3.96 11.79
N LYS A 37 -3.93 5.00 10.95
CA LYS A 37 -4.41 6.34 11.29
C LYS A 37 -5.91 6.32 11.60
N GLU A 38 -6.71 5.73 10.72
CA GLU A 38 -8.16 5.59 10.92
C GLU A 38 -8.49 4.74 12.14
N ALA A 39 -7.68 3.73 12.46
CA ALA A 39 -7.89 2.91 13.65
C ALA A 39 -7.73 3.74 14.95
N ASN A 40 -6.71 4.60 14.99
CA ASN A 40 -6.47 5.50 16.11
C ASN A 40 -7.54 6.58 16.21
N GLU A 41 -7.97 7.16 15.09
CA GLU A 41 -9.07 8.16 15.05
C GLU A 41 -10.41 7.57 15.51
N LYS A 42 -10.66 6.28 15.25
CA LYS A 42 -11.83 5.54 15.76
C LYS A 42 -11.69 5.09 17.21
N GLY A 43 -10.58 5.43 17.88
CA GLY A 43 -10.36 5.09 19.28
C GLY A 43 -10.15 3.60 19.52
N PHE A 44 -9.61 2.86 18.54
CA PHE A 44 -9.14 1.47 18.69
C PHE A 44 -7.70 1.39 19.27
N GLY A 45 -7.36 2.35 20.15
CA GLY A 45 -6.06 2.43 20.84
C GLY A 45 -5.86 1.37 21.93
N GLU A 46 -4.88 1.57 22.81
CA GLU A 46 -4.46 0.62 23.85
C GLU A 46 -5.64 -0.08 24.55
N GLY A 47 -5.62 -1.42 24.55
CA GLY A 47 -6.66 -2.27 25.15
C GLY A 47 -7.70 -2.84 24.17
N LYS A 48 -7.79 -2.34 22.92
CA LYS A 48 -8.78 -2.78 21.91
C LYS A 48 -8.18 -3.62 20.78
N GLY A 49 -7.37 -4.60 21.14
CA GLY A 49 -6.61 -5.43 20.18
C GLY A 49 -7.50 -6.18 19.17
N ASP A 50 -8.59 -6.76 19.63
CA ASP A 50 -9.52 -7.53 18.78
C ASP A 50 -10.31 -6.62 17.82
N GLU A 51 -10.84 -5.50 18.31
CA GLU A 51 -11.56 -4.53 17.47
C GLU A 51 -10.63 -3.86 16.45
N ARG A 52 -9.40 -3.52 16.86
CA ARG A 52 -8.37 -2.99 15.95
C ARG A 52 -8.00 -3.99 14.88
N LYS A 53 -7.88 -5.28 15.23
CA LYS A 53 -7.56 -6.35 14.28
C LYS A 53 -8.69 -6.59 13.29
N ALA A 54 -9.94 -6.57 13.75
CA ALA A 54 -11.12 -6.66 12.88
C ALA A 54 -11.18 -5.45 11.92
N PHE A 55 -11.00 -4.24 12.45
CA PHE A 55 -10.97 -3.02 11.65
C PHE A 55 -9.81 -3.00 10.65
N MET A 56 -8.61 -3.42 11.06
CA MET A 56 -7.43 -3.51 10.19
C MET A 56 -7.66 -4.54 9.09
N LYS A 57 -8.26 -5.70 9.40
CA LYS A 57 -8.60 -6.71 8.41
C LYS A 57 -9.61 -6.16 7.40
N GLU A 58 -10.65 -5.48 7.85
CA GLU A 58 -11.65 -4.88 6.99
C GLU A 58 -11.04 -3.79 6.10
N CYS A 59 -10.31 -2.85 6.71
CA CYS A 59 -9.64 -1.75 6.02
C CYS A 59 -8.62 -2.28 5.00
N LEU A 60 -7.77 -3.25 5.37
CA LEU A 60 -6.79 -3.87 4.47
C LEU A 60 -7.43 -4.81 3.42
N SER A 61 -8.64 -5.31 3.65
CA SER A 61 -9.39 -6.12 2.67
C SER A 61 -10.23 -5.29 1.72
N ALA A 62 -10.61 -4.06 2.11
CA ALA A 62 -11.34 -3.11 1.27
C ALA A 62 -10.46 -2.73 0.07
N LYS A 63 -10.63 -3.40 -1.07
CA LYS A 63 -9.77 -3.17 -2.25
C LYS A 63 -9.73 -1.67 -2.56
N PRO A 64 -8.55 -1.08 -2.80
CA PRO A 64 -8.50 0.31 -3.21
C PRO A 64 -9.37 0.44 -4.46
N VAL A 65 -10.37 1.31 -4.39
CA VAL A 65 -11.17 1.75 -5.53
C VAL A 65 -10.26 2.53 -6.48
N LYS A 66 -9.35 1.82 -7.15
CA LYS A 66 -8.79 2.23 -8.42
C LYS A 66 -9.86 1.82 -9.43
N SER A 67 -10.63 2.77 -9.93
CA SER A 67 -11.77 2.60 -10.85
C SER A 67 -11.49 1.88 -12.18
N GLY A 68 -10.33 1.22 -12.34
CA GLY A 68 -10.04 0.28 -13.44
C GLY A 68 -9.75 -1.16 -13.00
N LYS A 69 -9.43 -1.40 -11.71
CA LYS A 69 -9.14 -2.77 -11.21
C LYS A 69 -10.37 -3.66 -11.15
N THR A 70 -11.55 -3.08 -10.92
CA THR A 70 -12.82 -3.82 -10.92
C THR A 70 -13.17 -4.32 -12.32
N ALA A 71 -13.09 -3.46 -13.34
CA ALA A 71 -13.38 -3.83 -14.72
C ALA A 71 -12.48 -4.97 -15.22
N GLN A 72 -11.17 -4.91 -14.95
CA GLN A 72 -10.25 -5.98 -15.32
C GLN A 72 -10.56 -7.29 -14.58
N GLN A 73 -10.96 -7.20 -13.31
CA GLN A 73 -11.29 -8.37 -12.49
C GLN A 73 -12.62 -9.02 -12.91
N GLU A 74 -13.62 -8.23 -13.29
CA GLU A 74 -14.88 -8.71 -13.86
C GLU A 74 -14.65 -9.32 -15.25
N LYS A 75 -13.85 -8.68 -16.12
CA LYS A 75 -13.44 -9.23 -17.43
C LYS A 75 -12.77 -10.59 -17.27
N MET A 76 -11.87 -10.73 -16.29
CA MET A 76 -11.22 -12.02 -16.00
C MET A 76 -12.19 -13.10 -15.55
N LYS A 77 -13.19 -12.78 -14.73
CA LYS A 77 -14.23 -13.74 -14.34
C LYS A 77 -15.06 -14.18 -15.55
N ALA A 78 -15.48 -13.24 -16.38
CA ALA A 78 -16.24 -13.51 -17.60
C ALA A 78 -15.46 -14.43 -18.56
N CYS A 79 -14.20 -14.11 -18.85
CA CYS A 79 -13.33 -14.94 -19.68
C CYS A 79 -13.18 -16.36 -19.11
N ASN A 80 -13.04 -16.52 -17.79
CA ASN A 80 -12.93 -17.85 -17.18
C ASN A 80 -14.23 -18.64 -17.28
N LYS A 81 -15.38 -18.00 -17.12
CA LYS A 81 -16.69 -18.64 -17.28
C LYS A 81 -16.89 -19.12 -18.72
N GLU A 82 -16.62 -18.27 -19.69
CA GLU A 82 -16.79 -18.58 -21.10
C GLU A 82 -15.83 -19.70 -21.57
N ALA A 83 -14.60 -19.71 -21.07
CA ALA A 83 -13.66 -20.80 -21.29
C ALA A 83 -14.16 -22.14 -20.72
N GLY A 84 -14.83 -22.10 -19.56
CA GLY A 84 -15.44 -23.27 -18.93
C GLY A 84 -16.64 -23.81 -19.72
N GLU A 85 -17.51 -22.93 -20.21
CA GLU A 85 -18.66 -23.28 -21.06
C GLU A 85 -18.23 -23.88 -22.40
N LYS A 86 -17.16 -23.34 -22.98
CA LYS A 86 -16.52 -23.89 -24.18
C LYS A 86 -15.67 -25.13 -23.90
N THR A 87 -15.59 -25.58 -22.64
CA THR A 87 -14.79 -26.72 -22.18
C THR A 87 -13.33 -26.65 -22.62
N LEU A 88 -12.78 -25.43 -22.75
CA LEU A 88 -11.41 -25.22 -23.21
C LEU A 88 -10.42 -25.69 -22.16
N LYS A 89 -9.42 -26.46 -22.59
CA LYS A 89 -8.36 -27.01 -21.73
C LYS A 89 -6.98 -26.77 -22.36
N GLY A 90 -5.94 -26.90 -21.55
CA GLY A 90 -4.55 -26.79 -22.01
C GLY A 90 -4.26 -25.47 -22.75
N ASP A 91 -3.59 -25.58 -23.89
CA ASP A 91 -3.20 -24.44 -24.73
C ASP A 91 -4.38 -23.67 -25.31
N GLU A 92 -5.50 -24.33 -25.61
CA GLU A 92 -6.70 -23.65 -26.13
C GLU A 92 -7.26 -22.66 -25.12
N ARG A 93 -7.32 -23.05 -23.84
CA ARG A 93 -7.76 -22.15 -22.77
C ARG A 93 -6.80 -20.98 -22.59
N LYS A 94 -5.49 -21.20 -22.67
CA LYS A 94 -4.50 -20.12 -22.53
C LYS A 94 -4.62 -19.11 -23.67
N LYS A 95 -4.73 -19.60 -24.91
CA LYS A 95 -4.90 -18.74 -26.10
C LYS A 95 -6.19 -17.93 -26.00
N PHE A 96 -7.29 -18.59 -25.65
CA PHE A 96 -8.58 -17.93 -25.42
C PHE A 96 -8.49 -16.88 -24.31
N MET A 97 -7.87 -17.20 -23.18
CA MET A 97 -7.73 -16.26 -22.06
C MET A 97 -6.88 -15.04 -22.45
N SER A 98 -5.81 -15.24 -23.22
CA SER A 98 -4.95 -14.16 -23.71
C SER A 98 -5.72 -13.20 -24.63
N THR A 99 -6.46 -13.76 -25.60
CA THR A 99 -7.33 -12.96 -26.49
C THR A 99 -8.43 -12.26 -25.71
N CYS A 100 -9.12 -12.98 -24.80
CA CYS A 100 -10.24 -12.44 -24.04
C CYS A 100 -9.82 -11.34 -23.06
N LEU A 101 -8.62 -11.44 -22.48
CA LEU A 101 -8.08 -10.45 -21.54
C LEU A 101 -7.32 -9.31 -22.21
N SER A 102 -6.94 -9.44 -23.48
CA SER A 102 -6.34 -8.34 -24.24
C SER A 102 -7.34 -7.21 -24.37
N ASN A 103 -6.87 -5.97 -24.16
CA ASN A 103 -7.67 -4.74 -23.96
C ASN A 103 -8.96 -4.67 -24.78
#